data_AF-A0A2H9RMS9-F1
#
_entry.id   AF-A0A2H9RMS9-F1
#
_cell.length_a   1.000
_cell.length_b   1.000
_cell.length_c   1.000
_cell.angle_alpha   90.00
_cell.angle_beta   90.00
_cell.angle_gamma   90.00
#
_symmetry.space_group_name_H-M   'P 1'
#
loop_
_entity.id
_entity.type
_entity.pdbx_description
1 polymer ?
#
loop_
_entity_poly.entity_id
_entity_poly.type
_entity_poly.pdbx_seq_one_letter_code
_entity_poly.pdbx_strand_id
1 'polypeptide(L)' 'MKSIEKIKLAYIAGFLDGDGSIFFQIIPRKDYKLKFQIRTSIAFYQDKDNLGILSWLKN' A
#
# COMPACT_ATOMS: atom_id res chain seq x y z
N MET A 1 6.77 -11.17 -15.22
CA MET A 1 6.95 -10.43 -13.95
C MET A 1 8.31 -9.72 -14.02
N LYS A 2 8.37 -8.38 -13.95
CA LYS A 2 9.67 -7.68 -13.97
C LYS A 2 10.44 -8.04 -12.70
N SER A 3 11.68 -8.49 -12.84
CA SER A 3 12.56 -8.73 -11.69
C SER A 3 12.95 -7.39 -11.09
N ILE A 4 12.40 -7.06 -9.92
CA ILE A 4 12.86 -5.93 -9.13
C ILE A 4 14.16 -6.35 -8.43
N GLU A 5 15.17 -5.49 -8.45
CA GLU A 5 16.42 -5.74 -7.73
C GLU A 5 16.13 -5.94 -6.23
N LYS A 6 16.73 -6.98 -5.63
CA LYS A 6 16.49 -7.36 -4.23
C LYS A 6 16.68 -6.20 -3.25
N ILE A 7 17.63 -5.32 -3.53
CA ILE A 7 17.92 -4.12 -2.73
C ILE A 7 16.73 -3.16 -2.71
N LYS A 8 16.06 -2.96 -3.86
CA LYS A 8 14.88 -2.09 -3.95
C LYS A 8 13.71 -2.67 -3.15
N LEU A 9 13.51 -3.98 -3.21
CA LEU A 9 12.49 -4.65 -2.40
C LEU A 9 12.77 -4.51 -0.90
N ALA A 10 14.03 -4.71 -0.47
CA ALA A 10 14.41 -4.52 0.93
C ALA A 10 14.20 -3.07 1.39
N TYR A 11 14.50 -2.08 0.55
CA TYR A 11 14.24 -0.67 0.84
C TYR A 11 12.74 -0.37 0.98
N ILE A 12 11.91 -0.88 0.05
CA ILE A 12 10.45 -0.71 0.10
C ILE A 12 9.87 -1.40 1.34
N ALA A 13 10.38 -2.57 1.72
CA ALA A 13 9.96 -3.27 2.93
C ALA A 13 10.28 -2.45 4.19
N GLY A 14 11.50 -1.89 4.30
CA GLY A 14 11.84 -1.00 5.41
C GLY A 14 10.98 0.27 5.45
N PHE A 15 10.64 0.83 4.29
CA PHE A 15 9.73 1.98 4.22
C PHE A 15 8.29 1.62 4.63
N LEU A 16 7.80 0.44 4.23
CA LEU A 16 6.50 -0.09 4.64
C LEU A 16 6.43 -0.31 6.17
N ASP A 17 7.49 -0.85 6.76
CA ASP A 17 7.55 -1.12 8.20
C ASP A 17 7.64 0.17 9.06
N GLY A 18 8.21 1.25 8.50
CA GLY A 18 8.31 2.55 9.17
C GLY A 18 7.05 3.40 9.01
N ASP A 19 6.77 3.82 7.77
CA ASP A 19 5.74 4.81 7.44
C ASP A 19 4.64 4.26 6.53
N GLY A 20 4.47 2.94 6.52
CA GLY A 20 3.43 2.27 5.77
C GLY A 20 2.42 1.52 6.64
N SER A 21 1.41 0.95 5.99
CA SER A 21 0.38 0.16 6.67
C SER A 21 -0.27 -0.84 5.74
N ILE A 22 -0.57 -2.03 6.28
CA ILE A 22 -1.34 -3.08 5.59
C ILE A 22 -2.70 -3.19 6.27
N PHE A 23 -3.77 -2.93 5.53
CA PHE A 23 -5.13 -2.94 6.04
C PHE A 23 -5.95 -4.09 5.47
N PHE A 24 -6.71 -4.73 6.35
CA PHE A 24 -7.80 -5.64 6.02
C PHE A 24 -9.07 -5.09 6.66
N GLN A 25 -10.05 -4.72 5.84
CA GLN A 25 -11.24 -4.00 6.30
C GLN A 25 -12.50 -4.68 5.82
N ILE A 26 -13.52 -4.74 6.67
CA ILE A 26 -14.87 -5.17 6.30
C ILE A 26 -15.68 -3.91 5.99
N ILE A 27 -16.06 -3.73 4.73
CA ILE A 27 -16.76 -2.54 4.24
C ILE A 27 -18.19 -2.90 3.85
N PRO A 28 -19.22 -2.25 4.39
CA PRO A 28 -20.61 -2.45 3.96
C PRO A 28 -20.80 -2.16 2.47
N ARG A 29 -21.42 -3.08 1.74
CA ARG A 29 -21.71 -3.00 0.29
C ARG A 29 -23.07 -3.62 -0.02
N LYS A 30 -24.08 -2.79 -0.29
CA LYS A 30 -25.49 -3.24 -0.43
C LYS A 30 -25.72 -4.18 -1.62
N ASP A 31 -24.91 -4.04 -2.66
CA ASP A 31 -24.94 -4.79 -3.92
C ASP A 31 -24.35 -6.20 -3.80
N TYR A 32 -23.59 -6.49 -2.74
CA TYR A 32 -22.95 -7.79 -2.56
C TYR A 32 -23.95 -8.81 -1.96
N LYS A 33 -23.74 -10.11 -2.23
CA LYS A 33 -24.59 -11.18 -1.67
C LYS A 33 -24.64 -11.13 -0.14
N LEU A 34 -23.48 -11.03 0.50
CA LEU A 34 -23.33 -10.98 1.96
C LEU A 34 -23.34 -9.57 2.53
N LYS A 35 -23.60 -8.55 1.71
CA LYS A 35 -23.66 -7.14 2.11
C LYS A 35 -22.36 -6.51 2.65
N PHE A 36 -21.23 -7.21 2.54
CA PHE A 36 -19.91 -6.71 2.92
C PHE A 36 -18.83 -7.09 1.90
N GLN A 37 -17.80 -6.26 1.80
CA GLN A 37 -16.57 -6.47 1.04
C GLN A 37 -15.39 -6.57 2.01
N ILE A 38 -14.50 -7.54 1.80
CA ILE A 38 -13.18 -7.55 2.41
C ILE A 38 -12.26 -6.69 1.52
N ARG A 39 -11.88 -5.50 1.99
CA ARG A 39 -10.92 -4.61 1.31
C ARG A 39 -9.53 -4.86 1.87
N THR A 40 -8.61 -5.21 0.97
CA THR A 40 -7.18 -5.34 1.26
C THR A 40 -6.44 -4.17 0.64
N SER A 41 -5.64 -3.43 1.41
CA SER A 41 -4.87 -2.30 0.88
C SER A 41 -3.54 -2.16 1.59
N ILE A 42 -2.51 -1.76 0.84
CA ILE A 42 -1.22 -1.32 1.36
C ILE A 42 -1.15 0.20 1.15
N ALA A 43 -0.82 0.96 2.19
CA ALA A 43 -0.67 2.40 2.14
C ALA A 43 0.75 2.79 2.55
N PHE A 44 1.29 3.82 1.91
CA PHE A 44 2.54 4.47 2.27
C PHE A 44 2.26 5.95 2.52
N TYR A 45 2.82 6.51 3.58
CA TYR A 45 2.60 7.89 4.00
C TYR A 45 3.89 8.69 3.89
N GLN A 46 3.77 9.98 3.60
CA GLN A 46 4.88 10.92 3.60
C GLN A 46 4.34 12.34 3.81
N ASP A 47 5.14 13.20 4.40
CA ASP A 47 4.87 14.63 4.45
C ASP A 47 4.70 15.22 3.04
N LYS A 48 3.83 16.24 2.91
CA LYS A 48 3.48 16.86 1.62
C LYS A 48 4.66 17.56 0.95
N ASP A 49 5.67 17.97 1.72
CA ASP A 49 6.86 18.61 1.18
C ASP A 49 7.84 17.59 0.55
N ASN A 50 7.63 16.28 0.77
CA ASN A 50 8.51 15.20 0.32
C ASN A 50 7.81 14.15 -0.58
N LEU A 51 6.82 14.55 -1.38
CA LEU A 51 6.03 13.65 -2.26
C LEU A 51 6.85 12.90 -3.33
N GLY A 52 8.11 13.29 -3.57
CA GLY A 52 8.98 12.67 -4.54
C GLY A 52 9.12 11.15 -4.33
N ILE A 53 9.22 10.70 -3.08
CA ILE A 53 9.36 9.26 -2.77
C ILE A 53 8.09 8.47 -3.08
N LEU A 54 6.90 9.02 -2.80
CA LEU A 54 5.63 8.38 -3.15
C LEU A 54 5.43 8.32 -4.66
N SER A 55 5.89 9.36 -5.38
CA SER A 55 5.86 9.40 -6.85
C SER A 55 6.84 8.39 -7.46
N TRP A 56 8.02 8.21 -6.86
CA TRP A 56 8.96 7.16 -7.24
C TRP A 56 8.36 5.77 -7.02
N LEU A 57 7.72 5.52 -5.88
CA LEU A 57 7.14 4.22 -5.55
C LEU A 57 6.00 3.81 -6.49
N LYS A 58 5.29 4.79 -7.05
CA LYS A 58 4.16 4.58 -7.98
C LYS A 58 4.58 4.12 -9.37
N ASN A 59 5.79 4.45 -9.82
CA ASN A 59 6.27 4.27 -11.21
C ASN A 59 7.24 3.09 -11.34
#